data_AF-A0A971ZLL0-F1
#
_entry.id   AF-A0A971ZLL0-F1
#
_cell.length_a   1.000
_cell.length_b   1.000
_cell.length_c   1.000
_cell.angle_alpha   90.00
_cell.angle_beta   90.00
_cell.angle_gamma   90.00
#
_symmetry.space_group_name_H-M   'P 1'
#
loop_
_entity.id
_entity.type
_entity.pdbx_description
1 polymer ?
#
loop_
_entity_poly.entity_id
_entity_poly.type
_entity_poly.pdbx_seq_one_letter_code
_entity_poly.pdbx_strand_id
1 'polypeptide(L)' 'MSFCAVTIIKLQFDFNELRRQRDELQAIIEEQEEYNEGLAERLNSPFDKDYIISIAREKLGYCMPDEIIFYNDK' A
#
# COMPACT_ATOMS: atom_id res chain seq x y z
N MET A 1 23.79 -37.66 23.82
CA MET A 1 24.27 -37.14 22.52
C MET A 1 23.14 -36.97 21.49
N SER A 2 22.30 -37.98 21.20
CA SER A 2 21.20 -37.83 20.21
C SER A 2 20.12 -36.81 20.57
N PHE A 3 19.78 -36.64 21.85
CA PHE A 3 18.78 -35.65 22.28
C PHE A 3 19.19 -34.21 21.91
N CYS A 4 20.46 -33.86 22.11
CA CYS A 4 20.98 -32.53 21.79
C CYS A 4 20.91 -32.23 20.28
N ALA A 5 21.19 -33.23 19.43
CA ALA A 5 21.14 -33.07 17.98
C ALA A 5 19.72 -32.80 17.47
N VAL A 6 18.72 -33.51 17.99
CA VAL A 6 17.31 -33.29 17.63
C VAL A 6 16.85 -31.89 18.05
N THR A 7 17.24 -31.45 19.24
CA THR A 7 16.90 -30.10 19.73
C THR A 7 17.54 -29.00 18.89
N ILE A 8 18.79 -29.16 18.47
CA ILE A 8 19.48 -28.18 17.62
C ILE A 8 18.80 -28.07 16.25
N ILE A 9 18.40 -29.20 15.66
CA ILE A 9 17.70 -29.20 14.36
C ILE A 9 16.35 -28.50 14.49
N LYS A 10 15.56 -28.80 15.53
CA LYS A 10 14.29 -28.11 15.78
C LYS A 10 14.49 -26.61 15.94
N LEU A 11 15.48 -26.20 16.72
CA LEU A 11 15.76 -24.79 16.94
C LEU A 11 16.15 -24.06 15.64
N GLN A 12 16.84 -24.71 14.71
CA GLN A 12 17.14 -24.14 13.39
C GLN A 12 15.88 -23.98 12.53
N PHE A 13 14.96 -24.95 12.57
CA PHE A 13 13.67 -24.84 11.88
C PHE A 13 12.84 -23.70 12.46
N ASP A 14 12.69 -23.66 13.78
CA ASP A 14 11.94 -22.60 14.47
C ASP A 14 12.57 -21.23 14.18
N PHE A 15 13.90 -21.13 14.20
CA PHE A 15 14.61 -19.89 13.89
C PHE A 15 14.37 -19.42 12.45
N ASN A 16 14.41 -20.33 11.48
CA ASN A 16 14.14 -20.00 10.08
C ASN A 16 12.67 -19.58 9.87
N GLU A 17 11.75 -20.23 10.55
CA GLU A 17 10.33 -19.87 10.49
C GLU A 17 10.07 -18.50 11.11
N LEU A 18 10.61 -18.21 12.29
CA LEU A 18 10.52 -16.90 12.92
C LEU A 18 11.16 -15.81 12.05
N ARG A 19 12.29 -16.11 11.41
CA ARG A 19 12.94 -15.18 10.49
C ARG A 19 12.07 -14.87 9.29
N ARG A 20 11.45 -15.89 8.68
CA ARG A 20 10.51 -15.72 7.56
C ARG A 20 9.31 -14.86 7.97
N GLN A 21 8.69 -15.18 9.11
CA GLN A 21 7.55 -14.40 9.62
C GLN A 21 7.94 -12.94 9.88
N ARG A 22 9.13 -12.69 10.43
CA ARG A 22 9.66 -11.34 10.61
C ARG A 22 9.83 -10.61 9.29
N ASP A 23 10.42 -11.27 8.28
CA ASP A 23 10.63 -10.67 6.96
C ASP A 23 9.28 -10.36 6.26
N GLU A 24 8.29 -11.25 6.40
CA GLU A 24 6.93 -11.02 5.89
C GLU A 24 6.22 -9.86 6.58
N LEU A 25 6.28 -9.79 7.92
CA LEU A 25 5.70 -8.68 8.68
C LEU A 25 6.39 -7.36 8.33
N GLN A 26 7.71 -7.37 8.15
CA GLN A 26 8.47 -6.19 7.77
C GLN A 26 8.05 -5.67 6.38
N ALA A 27 7.88 -6.57 5.41
CA ALA A 27 7.41 -6.20 4.08
C ALA A 27 6.01 -5.57 4.11
N ILE A 28 5.10 -6.12 4.93
CA ILE A 28 3.75 -5.57 5.12
C ILE A 28 3.80 -4.18 5.74
N ILE A 29 4.68 -3.96 6.72
CA ILE A 29 4.86 -2.65 7.35
C ILE A 29 5.36 -1.64 6.32
N GLU A 30 6.37 -1.99 5.53
CA GLU A 30 6.94 -1.12 4.50
C GLU A 30 5.88 -0.73 3.44
N GLU A 31 5.09 -1.68 2.96
CA GLU A 31 3.99 -1.41 2.01
C GLU A 31 2.95 -0.46 2.62
N GLN A 32 2.60 -0.66 3.90
CA GLN A 32 1.62 0.17 4.57
C GLN A 32 2.17 1.58 4.89
N GLU A 33 3.46 1.70 5.19
CA GLU A 33 4.15 2.98 5.37
C GLU A 33 4.14 3.77 4.07
N GLU A 34 4.51 3.16 2.93
CA GLU A 34 4.47 3.80 1.62
C GLU A 34 3.05 4.28 1.27
N TYR A 35 2.04 3.43 1.50
CA TYR A 35 0.64 3.81 1.28
C TYR A 35 0.22 5.00 2.16
N ASN A 36 0.62 4.99 3.43
CA ASN A 36 0.30 6.06 4.37
C ASN A 36 1.01 7.36 4.00
N GLU A 37 2.27 7.30 3.56
CA GLU A 37 3.03 8.45 3.08
C GLU A 37 2.35 9.08 1.86
N GLY A 38 1.94 8.27 0.88
CA GLY A 38 1.20 8.76 -0.28
C GLY A 38 -0.15 9.40 0.09
N LEU A 39 -0.85 8.82 1.07
CA LEU A 39 -2.09 9.40 1.58
C LEU A 39 -1.85 10.71 2.33
N ALA A 40 -0.78 10.78 3.13
CA ALA A 40 -0.38 11.98 3.85
C ALA A 40 0.04 13.09 2.89
N GLU A 41 0.76 12.78 1.82
CA GLU A 41 1.10 13.73 0.75
C GLU A 41 -0.16 14.26 0.08
N ARG A 42 -1.11 13.39 -0.27
CA ARG A 42 -2.40 13.81 -0.83
C ARG A 42 -3.20 14.70 0.13
N LEU A 43 -3.16 14.40 1.42
CA LEU A 43 -3.88 15.16 2.44
C LEU A 43 -3.24 16.52 2.73
N ASN A 44 -1.90 16.58 2.73
CA ASN A 44 -1.13 17.79 2.97
C ASN A 44 -1.00 18.67 1.73
N SER A 45 -1.25 18.13 0.53
CA SER A 45 -1.38 18.92 -0.68
C SER A 45 -2.43 20.01 -0.46
N PRO A 46 -2.15 21.27 -0.85
CA PRO A 46 -3.14 22.32 -0.74
C PRO A 46 -4.42 21.85 -1.44
N PHE A 47 -5.54 21.93 -0.73
CA PHE A 47 -6.89 21.71 -1.28
C PHE A 47 -7.25 22.85 -2.26
N ASP A 48 -6.42 23.03 -3.27
CA ASP A 48 -6.59 24.03 -4.31
C ASP A 48 -7.72 23.59 -5.26
N LYS A 49 -8.19 24.55 -6.04
CA LYS A 49 -9.28 24.39 -7.00
C LYS A 49 -9.06 23.21 -7.93
N ASP A 50 -7.81 22.95 -8.34
CA ASP A 50 -7.44 21.83 -9.21
C ASP A 50 -7.64 20.46 -8.53
N TYR A 51 -7.38 20.36 -7.22
CA TYR A 51 -7.67 19.15 -6.44
C TYR A 51 -9.18 18.89 -6.37
N ILE A 52 -9.98 19.93 -6.16
CA ILE A 52 -11.45 19.81 -6.14
C ILE A 52 -12.00 19.40 -7.51
N ILE A 53 -11.48 20.01 -8.59
CA ILE A 53 -11.90 19.71 -9.97
C ILE A 53 -11.54 18.26 -10.34
N SER A 54 -10.36 17.77 -9.96
CA SER A 54 -9.95 16.38 -10.24
C SER A 54 -10.81 15.35 -9.51
N ILE A 55 -11.10 15.54 -8.22
CA ILE A 55 -12.03 14.68 -7.47
C ILE A 55 -13.44 14.73 -8.05
N ALA A 56 -13.93 15.92 -8.41
CA ALA A 56 -15.26 16.10 -8.99
C ALA A 56 -15.40 15.36 -10.34
N ARG A 57 -14.35 15.35 -11.16
CA ARG A 57 -14.30 14.58 -12.41
C ARG A 57 -14.22 13.07 -12.15
N GLU A 58 -13.28 12.63 -11.31
CA GLU A 58 -12.96 11.21 -11.12
C GLU A 58 -14.04 10.46 -10.33
N LYS A 59 -14.56 11.05 -9.24
CA LYS A 59 -15.52 10.37 -8.35
C LYS A 59 -16.97 10.71 -8.63
N LEU A 60 -17.25 11.92 -9.11
CA LEU A 60 -18.62 12.43 -9.25
C LEU A 60 -19.05 12.59 -10.70
N GLY A 61 -18.14 12.37 -11.67
CA GLY A 61 -18.43 12.49 -13.10
C GLY A 61 -18.78 13.91 -13.54
N TYR A 62 -18.44 14.92 -12.73
CA TYR A 62 -18.73 16.31 -13.05
C TYR A 62 -17.76 16.83 -14.12
N CYS A 63 -18.29 17.59 -15.06
CA CYS A 63 -17.54 18.28 -16.10
C CYS A 63 -17.64 19.78 -15.92
N MET A 64 -16.69 20.53 -16.49
CA MET A 64 -16.83 21.98 -16.53
C MET A 64 -17.95 22.34 -17.52
N PRO A 65 -18.72 23.42 -17.27
CA PRO A 65 -19.86 23.80 -18.12
C PRO A 65 -19.51 23.98 -19.60
N ASP A 66 -18.26 24.37 -19.89
CA ASP A 66 -17.78 24.68 -21.24
C ASP A 66 -16.98 23.52 -21.90
N GLU A 67 -16.98 22.33 -21.31
CA GLU A 67 -16.13 21.20 -21.72
C GLU A 67 -16.89 20.16 -22.54
N ILE A 68 -16.41 19.85 -23.75
CA ILE A 68 -16.99 18.82 -24.63
C ILE A 68 -16.31 17.48 -24.34
N ILE A 69 -17.06 16.54 -23.75
CA ILE A 69 -16.56 15.18 -23.46
C ILE A 69 -16.91 14.25 -24.63
N PHE A 70 -15.88 13.62 -25.21
CA PHE A 70 -16.05 12.59 -26.23
C PHE A 70 -16.02 11.21 -25.55
N TYR A 71 -17.16 10.52 -25.53
CA TYR A 71 -17.22 9.12 -25.14
C TYR A 71 -16.89 8.26 -26.36
N ASN A 72 -15.86 7.43 -26.24
CA ASN A 72 -15.53 6.43 -27.26
C ASN A 72 -16.12 5.10 -26.81
N ASP A 73 -17.38 4.83 -27.16
CA ASP A 73 -17.98 3.51 -27.00
C ASP A 73 -17.34 2.55 -28.00
N LYS A 74 -16.56 1.58 -27.48
CA LYS A 74 -16.14 0.38 -28.20
C LYS A 74 -16.88 -0.82 -27.69
#